data_AF-A0A6G1RYQ6-F1
#
_entry.id   AF-A0A6G1RYQ6-F1
#
_cell.length_a   1.000
_cell.length_b   1.000
_cell.length_c   1.000
_cell.angle_alpha   90.00
_cell.angle_beta   90.00
_cell.angle_gamma   90.00
#
_symmetry.space_group_name_H-M   'P 1'
#
loop_
_entity.id
_entity.type
_entity.pdbx_description
1 polymer ?
#
loop_
_entity_poly.entity_id
_entity_poly.type
_entity_poly.pdbx_seq_one_letter_code
_entity_poly.pdbx_strand_id
1 'polypeptide(L)'
;PGSGGGGLAGQLQALGLKLREVPGDGNCLFRALGDQLEGHSRNHLRHRQETVDYMIKQREDFEPFVEDDVPFEKHVTNLAKPGTFAGNDAIVAFARNNQINVVIHQLNAPLWQIRGTDKSHVRELHIAYRYGEHYDSVRRINDDSEAPAYLQMEMLCKNDLNKEQEVKPLKGESEDETEVEMEDAIQKVCDATGCSDVELVSQILEVEGYNIESAIFAIFQVKEVERIDI
;
A
#
# COMPACT_ATOMS: atom_id res chain seq x y z
N PRO A 1 -13.31 -4.46 -31.81
CA PRO A 1 -12.44 -3.27 -31.62
C PRO A 1 -12.42 -2.90 -30.12
N GLY A 2 -11.50 -3.51 -29.36
CA GLY A 2 -11.42 -3.33 -27.91
C GLY A 2 -10.80 -1.98 -27.58
N SER A 3 -11.58 -1.10 -26.94
CA SER A 3 -11.09 0.17 -26.43
C SER A 3 -9.97 -0.11 -25.43
N GLY A 4 -8.75 0.29 -25.76
CA GLY A 4 -7.65 0.32 -24.81
C GLY A 4 -8.06 1.18 -23.62
N GLY A 5 -8.17 0.55 -22.45
CA GLY A 5 -8.66 1.17 -21.22
C GLY A 5 -7.67 2.23 -20.73
N GLY A 6 -7.84 3.48 -21.16
CA GLY A 6 -7.16 4.61 -20.55
C GLY A 6 -7.74 4.93 -19.17
N GLY A 7 -6.89 5.42 -18.26
CA GLY A 7 -7.30 5.89 -16.94
C GLY A 7 -7.15 4.85 -15.82
N LEU A 8 -7.72 5.15 -14.65
CA LEU A 8 -7.50 4.37 -13.42
C LEU A 8 -7.95 2.91 -13.55
N ALA A 9 -9.04 2.66 -14.29
CA ALA A 9 -9.52 1.31 -14.53
C ALA A 9 -8.50 0.45 -15.28
N GLY A 10 -7.80 1.01 -16.29
CA GLY A 10 -6.74 0.32 -17.00
C GLY A 10 -5.51 0.07 -16.13
N GLN A 11 -5.12 1.06 -15.32
CA GLN A 11 -4.03 0.92 -14.33
C GLN A 11 -4.33 -0.21 -13.34
N LEU A 12 -5.54 -0.26 -12.79
CA LEU A 12 -5.95 -1.33 -11.88
C LEU A 12 -6.03 -2.69 -12.58
N GLN A 13 -6.52 -2.73 -13.82
CA GLN A 13 -6.60 -3.96 -14.59
C GLN A 13 -5.21 -4.60 -14.82
N ALA A 14 -4.18 -3.78 -15.07
CA ALA A 14 -2.81 -4.26 -15.19
C ALA A 14 -2.31 -4.96 -13.91
N LEU A 15 -2.83 -4.56 -12.74
CA LEU A 15 -2.51 -5.16 -11.44
C LEU A 15 -3.41 -6.36 -11.08
N GLY A 16 -4.29 -6.80 -11.98
CA GLY A 16 -5.27 -7.84 -11.68
C GLY A 16 -6.43 -7.35 -10.78
N LEU A 17 -6.64 -6.04 -10.72
CA LEU A 17 -7.65 -5.36 -9.92
C LEU A 17 -8.75 -4.71 -10.78
N LYS A 18 -9.88 -4.40 -10.15
CA LYS A 18 -10.99 -3.66 -10.74
C LYS A 18 -11.60 -2.69 -9.73
N LEU A 19 -12.23 -1.63 -10.25
CA LEU A 19 -13.10 -0.78 -9.47
C LEU A 19 -14.41 -1.51 -9.18
N ARG A 20 -14.89 -1.41 -7.95
CA ARG A 20 -16.29 -1.64 -7.58
C ARG A 20 -16.87 -0.28 -7.22
N GLU A 21 -17.62 0.28 -8.15
CA GLU A 21 -18.16 1.63 -8.02
C GLU A 21 -19.20 1.72 -6.89
N VAL A 22 -19.15 2.81 -6.14
CA VAL A 22 -20.16 3.16 -5.14
C VAL A 22 -20.90 4.44 -5.56
N PRO A 23 -22.09 4.72 -5.01
CA PRO A 23 -22.78 5.99 -5.27
C PRO A 23 -21.87 7.20 -5.02
N GLY A 24 -21.85 8.13 -5.98
CA GLY A 24 -21.10 9.39 -5.93
C GLY A 24 -21.73 10.45 -5.03
N ASP A 25 -22.10 10.06 -3.81
CA ASP A 25 -22.54 10.96 -2.74
C ASP A 25 -21.41 11.17 -1.72
N GLY A 26 -21.59 12.09 -0.77
CA GLY A 26 -20.61 12.29 0.30
C GLY A 26 -20.51 11.12 1.29
N ASN A 27 -21.16 9.98 1.04
CA ASN A 27 -20.93 8.74 1.78
C ASN A 27 -19.95 7.79 1.08
N CYS A 28 -19.46 8.12 -0.12
CA CYS A 28 -18.63 7.25 -0.95
C CYS A 28 -17.44 6.64 -0.18
N LEU A 29 -16.71 7.42 0.62
CA LEU A 29 -15.59 6.90 1.42
C LEU A 29 -16.01 5.74 2.34
N PHE A 30 -17.03 5.96 3.18
CA PHE A 30 -17.50 4.93 4.12
C PHE A 30 -18.19 3.75 3.42
N ARG A 31 -18.74 3.97 2.22
CA ARG A 31 -19.25 2.88 1.36
C ARG A 31 -18.13 2.02 0.82
N ALA A 32 -17.06 2.63 0.32
CA ALA A 32 -15.89 1.93 -0.21
C ALA A 32 -15.16 1.15 0.89
N LEU A 33 -14.94 1.77 2.05
CA LEU A 33 -14.34 1.12 3.22
C LEU A 33 -15.22 -0.01 3.76
N GLY A 34 -16.55 0.20 3.83
CA GLY A 34 -17.49 -0.85 4.24
C GLY A 34 -17.50 -2.04 3.27
N ASP A 35 -17.48 -1.77 1.96
CA ASP A 35 -17.36 -2.83 0.96
C ASP A 35 -16.08 -3.64 1.14
N GLN A 36 -14.93 -2.98 1.33
CA GLN A 36 -13.67 -3.65 1.58
C GLN A 36 -13.71 -4.48 2.87
N LEU A 37 -14.20 -3.89 3.97
CA LEU A 37 -14.17 -4.51 5.29
C LEU A 37 -15.15 -5.68 5.41
N GLU A 38 -16.37 -5.53 4.91
CA GLU A 38 -17.50 -6.43 5.18
C GLU A 38 -18.06 -7.13 3.94
N GLY A 39 -17.67 -6.70 2.74
CA GLY A 39 -18.21 -7.24 1.50
C GLY A 39 -19.30 -6.41 0.84
N HIS A 40 -19.81 -5.39 1.54
CA HIS A 40 -20.91 -4.56 1.07
C HIS A 40 -20.88 -3.16 1.69
N SER A 41 -21.56 -2.19 1.07
CA SER A 41 -21.60 -0.82 1.56
C SER A 41 -22.75 -0.50 2.55
N ARG A 42 -23.53 -1.50 3.01
CA ARG A 42 -24.79 -1.27 3.74
C ARG A 42 -24.62 -0.57 5.10
N ASN A 43 -23.49 -0.80 5.78
CA ASN A 43 -23.21 -0.26 7.10
C ASN A 43 -22.45 1.08 7.07
N HIS A 44 -22.40 1.78 5.93
CA HIS A 44 -21.60 3.01 5.79
C HIS A 44 -21.93 4.09 6.85
N LEU A 45 -23.17 4.16 7.33
CA LEU A 45 -23.55 5.08 8.41
C LEU A 45 -22.95 4.68 9.76
N ARG A 46 -22.89 3.38 10.06
CA ARG A 46 -22.23 2.84 11.26
C ARG A 46 -20.73 3.16 11.21
N HIS A 47 -20.08 2.88 10.07
CA HIS A 47 -18.67 3.19 9.86
C HIS A 47 -18.35 4.68 10.02
N ARG A 48 -19.22 5.57 9.51
CA ARG A 48 -19.11 7.02 9.72
C ARG A 48 -19.16 7.36 11.21
N GLN A 49 -20.17 6.88 11.93
CA GLN A 49 -20.35 7.21 13.34
C GLN A 49 -19.16 6.71 14.18
N GLU A 50 -18.74 5.46 13.99
CA GLU A 50 -17.60 4.88 14.72
C GLU A 50 -16.29 5.62 14.43
N THR A 51 -16.11 6.09 13.20
CA THR A 51 -14.95 6.92 12.82
C THR A 51 -14.97 8.25 13.56
N VAL A 52 -16.12 8.93 13.58
CA VAL A 52 -16.28 10.21 14.29
C VAL A 52 -16.09 10.04 15.80
N ASP A 53 -16.67 8.99 16.39
CA ASP A 53 -16.52 8.69 17.82
C ASP A 53 -15.05 8.43 18.16
N TYR A 54 -14.31 7.74 17.28
CA TYR A 54 -12.88 7.53 17.43
C TYR A 54 -12.10 8.85 17.37
N MET A 55 -12.40 9.72 16.41
CA MET A 55 -11.77 11.05 16.29
C MET A 55 -11.99 11.89 17.54
N ILE A 56 -13.22 11.91 18.07
CA ILE A 56 -13.56 12.63 19.30
C ILE A 56 -12.76 12.09 20.49
N LYS A 57 -12.65 10.76 20.60
CA LYS A 57 -11.88 10.11 21.67
C LYS A 57 -10.39 10.41 21.60
N GLN A 58 -9.85 10.56 20.39
CA GLN A 58 -8.43 10.84 20.11
C GLN A 58 -8.23 12.28 19.65
N ARG A 59 -8.96 13.25 20.21
CA ARG A 59 -8.98 14.64 19.74
C ARG A 59 -7.60 15.20 19.45
N GLU A 60 -6.64 15.03 20.36
CA GLU A 60 -5.29 15.58 20.25
C GLU A 60 -4.56 15.11 18.98
N ASP A 61 -4.86 13.91 18.49
CA ASP A 61 -4.31 13.37 17.25
C ASP A 61 -4.98 13.96 16.00
N PHE A 62 -6.26 14.33 16.08
CA PHE A 62 -7.08 14.71 14.93
C PHE A 62 -7.31 16.21 14.77
N GLU A 63 -7.26 16.97 15.86
CA GLU A 63 -7.38 18.43 15.86
C GLU A 63 -6.34 19.11 14.95
N PRO A 64 -5.07 18.67 14.86
CA PRO A 64 -4.10 19.25 13.92
C PRO A 64 -4.42 19.04 12.43
N PHE A 65 -5.34 18.13 12.08
CA PHE A 65 -5.78 17.91 10.69
C PHE A 65 -6.96 18.80 10.29
N VAL A 66 -7.60 19.48 11.26
CA VAL A 66 -8.74 20.37 10.99
C VAL A 66 -8.24 21.72 10.49
N GLU A 67 -8.98 22.33 9.58
CA GLU A 67 -8.70 23.69 9.08
C GLU A 67 -8.64 24.70 10.24
N ASP A 68 -7.64 25.59 10.23
CA ASP A 68 -7.36 26.52 11.34
C ASP A 68 -8.55 27.42 11.74
N ASP A 69 -9.47 27.70 10.81
CA ASP A 69 -10.65 28.52 11.00
C ASP A 69 -11.92 27.72 11.38
N VAL A 70 -11.80 26.39 11.52
CA VAL A 70 -12.89 25.49 11.87
C VAL A 70 -12.62 24.86 13.25
N PRO A 71 -13.45 25.13 14.27
CA PRO A 71 -13.34 24.43 15.55
C PRO A 71 -13.50 22.91 15.39
N PHE A 72 -12.69 22.13 16.09
CA PHE A 72 -12.72 20.66 16.03
C PHE A 72 -14.13 20.09 16.22
N GLU A 73 -14.89 20.61 17.19
CA GLU A 73 -16.26 20.18 17.46
C GLU A 73 -17.18 20.39 16.26
N LYS A 74 -16.99 21.48 15.52
CA LYS A 74 -17.77 21.79 14.31
C LYS A 74 -17.38 20.83 13.17
N HIS A 75 -16.10 20.51 13.03
CA HIS A 75 -15.61 19.53 12.06
C HIS A 75 -16.25 18.15 12.28
N VAL A 76 -16.10 17.58 13.48
CA VAL A 76 -16.64 16.25 13.79
C VAL A 76 -18.17 16.20 13.76
N THR A 77 -18.84 17.30 14.17
CA THR A 77 -20.31 17.42 14.07
C THR A 77 -20.78 17.43 12.61
N ASN A 78 -20.03 18.08 11.72
CA ASN A 78 -20.33 18.05 10.29
C ASN A 78 -20.04 16.68 9.67
N LEU A 79 -18.89 16.09 9.99
CA LEU A 79 -18.49 14.77 9.51
C LEU A 79 -19.47 13.67 9.95
N ALA A 80 -20.10 13.81 11.13
CA ALA A 80 -21.16 12.88 11.59
C ALA A 80 -22.42 12.89 10.71
N LYS A 81 -22.70 14.00 10.01
CA LYS A 81 -23.90 14.09 9.16
C LYS A 81 -23.78 13.17 7.94
N PRO A 82 -24.80 12.36 7.64
CA PRO A 82 -24.83 11.58 6.41
C PRO A 82 -24.71 12.49 5.18
N GLY A 83 -23.90 12.07 4.22
CA GLY A 83 -23.66 12.82 2.99
C GLY A 83 -22.60 13.93 3.08
N THR A 84 -21.98 14.16 4.24
CA THR A 84 -20.79 15.03 4.33
C THR A 84 -19.58 14.30 3.77
N PHE A 85 -18.90 14.88 2.78
CA PHE A 85 -17.64 14.37 2.23
C PHE A 85 -16.58 14.25 3.32
N ALA A 86 -15.81 13.18 3.26
CA ALA A 86 -14.82 12.83 4.27
C ALA A 86 -13.44 12.78 3.63
N GLY A 87 -12.43 13.26 4.37
CA GLY A 87 -11.05 13.40 3.89
C GLY A 87 -10.10 12.35 4.46
N ASN A 88 -8.81 12.64 4.35
CA ASN A 88 -7.73 11.76 4.77
C ASN A 88 -7.73 11.49 6.29
N ASP A 89 -8.13 12.49 7.09
CA ASP A 89 -8.30 12.40 8.53
C ASP A 89 -9.28 11.27 8.91
N ALA A 90 -10.40 11.16 8.20
CA ALA A 90 -11.37 10.08 8.39
C ALA A 90 -10.80 8.71 8.00
N ILE A 91 -9.94 8.64 6.97
CA ILE A 91 -9.26 7.39 6.59
C ILE A 91 -8.28 6.97 7.67
N VAL A 92 -7.49 7.90 8.21
CA VAL A 92 -6.57 7.65 9.33
C VAL A 92 -7.33 7.18 10.57
N ALA A 93 -8.42 7.85 10.93
CA ALA A 93 -9.28 7.46 12.04
C ALA A 93 -9.86 6.06 11.85
N PHE A 94 -10.42 5.77 10.67
CA PHE A 94 -10.97 4.46 10.36
C PHE A 94 -9.90 3.36 10.42
N ALA A 95 -8.72 3.60 9.84
CA ALA A 95 -7.61 2.66 9.83
C ALA A 95 -7.13 2.35 11.26
N ARG A 96 -6.92 3.38 12.09
CA ARG A 96 -6.49 3.23 13.48
C ARG A 96 -7.54 2.53 14.34
N ASN A 97 -8.81 2.92 14.22
CA ASN A 97 -9.91 2.31 14.98
C ASN A 97 -10.05 0.81 14.70
N ASN A 98 -9.83 0.39 13.44
CA ASN A 98 -9.94 -1.01 13.02
C ASN A 98 -8.62 -1.80 13.06
N GLN A 99 -7.48 -1.15 13.37
CA GLN A 99 -6.13 -1.75 13.34
C GLN A 99 -5.79 -2.40 11.99
N ILE A 100 -6.05 -1.68 10.90
CA ILE A 100 -5.85 -2.12 9.52
C ILE A 100 -5.05 -1.09 8.73
N ASN A 101 -4.54 -1.49 7.57
CA ASN A 101 -3.96 -0.55 6.61
C ASN A 101 -4.98 -0.21 5.52
N VAL A 102 -4.90 1.02 4.99
CA VAL A 102 -5.68 1.45 3.84
C VAL A 102 -4.73 1.88 2.73
N VAL A 103 -4.89 1.27 1.56
CA VAL A 103 -4.12 1.52 0.35
C VAL A 103 -4.99 2.33 -0.61
N ILE A 104 -4.48 3.47 -1.08
CA ILE A 104 -5.20 4.41 -1.95
C ILE A 104 -4.58 4.41 -3.34
N HIS A 105 -5.35 3.95 -4.31
CA HIS A 105 -5.00 3.95 -5.73
C HIS A 105 -5.45 5.27 -6.37
N GLN A 106 -4.57 5.90 -7.13
CA GLN A 106 -4.90 7.11 -7.90
C GLN A 106 -4.22 7.06 -9.26
N LEU A 107 -4.88 7.63 -10.27
CA LEU A 107 -4.40 7.59 -11.66
C LEU A 107 -3.07 8.33 -11.78
N ASN A 108 -2.05 7.64 -12.31
CA ASN A 108 -0.72 8.19 -12.56
C ASN A 108 -0.07 8.83 -11.31
N ALA A 109 -0.42 8.34 -10.13
CA ALA A 109 0.15 8.79 -8.86
C ALA A 109 0.77 7.60 -8.12
N PRO A 110 1.73 7.85 -7.22
CA PRO A 110 2.24 6.83 -6.32
C PRO A 110 1.12 6.19 -5.53
N LEU A 111 1.35 4.94 -5.13
CA LEU A 111 0.44 4.25 -4.24
C LEU A 111 0.63 4.78 -2.81
N TRP A 112 -0.46 5.25 -2.20
CA TRP A 112 -0.42 5.74 -0.82
C TRP A 112 -0.87 4.65 0.14
N GLN A 113 -0.18 4.51 1.26
CA GLN A 113 -0.55 3.57 2.33
C GLN A 113 -0.71 4.34 3.64
N ILE A 114 -1.89 4.24 4.24
CA ILE A 114 -2.18 4.73 5.59
C ILE A 114 -2.13 3.53 6.53
N ARG A 115 -1.22 3.59 7.51
CA ARG A 115 -1.07 2.53 8.51
C ARG A 115 -1.93 2.85 9.74
N GLY A 116 -2.82 1.92 10.09
CA GLY A 116 -3.63 2.02 11.31
C GLY A 116 -2.94 1.48 12.56
N THR A 117 -1.84 0.75 12.40
CA THR A 117 -1.11 0.12 13.50
C THR A 117 0.33 -0.20 13.08
N ASP A 118 1.22 -0.35 14.06
CA ASP A 118 2.63 -0.73 13.86
C ASP A 118 2.83 -2.25 13.72
N LYS A 119 1.76 -3.05 13.81
CA LYS A 119 1.82 -4.51 13.65
C LYS A 119 2.20 -4.88 12.22
N SER A 120 2.99 -5.94 12.07
CA SER A 120 3.25 -6.58 10.78
C SER A 120 2.05 -7.44 10.33
N HIS A 121 1.94 -7.65 9.00
CA HIS A 121 0.92 -8.51 8.36
C HIS A 121 -0.54 -8.20 8.76
N VAL A 122 -0.89 -6.93 8.96
CA VAL A 122 -2.29 -6.54 9.16
C VAL A 122 -3.07 -6.55 7.87
N ARG A 123 -4.39 -6.68 7.99
CA ARG A 123 -5.32 -6.63 6.87
C ARG A 123 -5.18 -5.29 6.14
N GLU A 124 -5.15 -5.35 4.81
CA GLU A 124 -5.11 -4.18 3.94
C GLU A 124 -6.43 -4.02 3.19
N LEU A 125 -6.99 -2.81 3.22
CA LEU A 125 -8.16 -2.44 2.40
C LEU A 125 -7.69 -1.54 1.26
N HIS A 126 -8.21 -1.78 0.05
CA HIS A 126 -7.82 -1.01 -1.13
C HIS A 126 -9.00 -0.17 -1.61
N ILE A 127 -8.78 1.13 -1.71
CA ILE A 127 -9.74 2.09 -2.24
C ILE A 127 -9.08 2.89 -3.38
N ALA A 128 -9.91 3.51 -4.21
CA ALA A 128 -9.47 4.32 -5.34
C ALA A 128 -9.96 5.75 -5.17
N TYR A 129 -9.07 6.72 -5.24
CA TYR A 129 -9.42 8.14 -5.26
C TYR A 129 -9.61 8.63 -6.70
N ARG A 130 -10.76 9.25 -6.95
CA ARG A 130 -11.16 9.82 -8.24
C ARG A 130 -11.44 11.32 -8.10
N TYR A 131 -11.76 11.96 -9.22
CA TYR A 131 -12.07 13.38 -9.30
C TYR A 131 -13.14 13.81 -8.26
N GLY A 132 -12.93 14.97 -7.62
CA GLY A 132 -13.95 15.64 -6.79
C GLY A 132 -14.33 14.90 -5.51
N GLU A 133 -13.35 14.41 -4.75
CA GLU A 133 -13.55 13.76 -3.44
C GLU A 133 -14.26 12.39 -3.47
N HIS A 134 -14.31 11.77 -4.64
CA HIS A 134 -14.98 10.48 -4.81
C HIS A 134 -14.04 9.31 -4.57
N TYR A 135 -14.49 8.36 -3.75
CA TYR A 135 -13.80 7.11 -3.47
C TYR A 135 -14.61 5.91 -3.94
N ASP A 136 -13.92 4.97 -4.58
CA ASP A 136 -14.46 3.65 -4.96
C ASP A 136 -13.72 2.52 -4.23
N SER A 137 -14.35 1.36 -4.14
CA SER A 137 -13.70 0.14 -3.64
C SER A 137 -12.83 -0.47 -4.74
N VAL A 138 -11.69 -1.06 -4.39
CA VAL A 138 -10.80 -1.77 -5.32
C VAL A 138 -10.76 -3.25 -4.97
N ARG A 139 -11.11 -4.12 -5.92
CA ARG A 139 -11.17 -5.57 -5.72
C ARG A 139 -10.36 -6.32 -6.77
N ARG A 140 -10.15 -7.63 -6.56
CA ARG A 140 -9.60 -8.50 -7.61
C ARG A 140 -10.56 -8.55 -8.80
N ILE A 141 -10.05 -8.67 -10.03
CA ILE A 141 -10.86 -8.73 -11.26
C ILE A 141 -11.96 -9.81 -11.18
N ASN A 142 -11.66 -10.94 -10.54
CA ASN A 142 -12.58 -12.08 -10.44
C ASN A 142 -13.42 -12.09 -9.15
N ASP A 143 -13.38 -11.02 -8.34
CA ASP A 143 -14.14 -10.93 -7.09
C ASP A 143 -15.38 -10.03 -7.24
N ASP A 144 -16.52 -10.68 -7.48
CA ASP A 144 -17.86 -10.07 -7.46
C ASP A 144 -18.67 -10.48 -6.21
N SER A 145 -18.01 -11.05 -5.20
CA SER A 145 -18.69 -11.54 -4.00
C SER A 145 -19.13 -10.40 -3.08
N GLU A 146 -20.11 -10.70 -2.23
CA GLU A 146 -20.44 -9.89 -1.04
C GLU A 146 -19.62 -10.32 0.18
N ALA A 147 -18.46 -10.96 -0.02
CA ALA A 147 -17.54 -11.30 1.04
C ALA A 147 -16.52 -10.16 1.29
N PRO A 148 -15.95 -10.07 2.50
CA PRO A 148 -14.85 -9.16 2.81
C PRO A 148 -13.74 -9.24 1.75
N ALA A 149 -13.18 -8.10 1.35
CA ALA A 149 -12.08 -8.08 0.40
C ALA A 149 -10.78 -8.56 1.07
N TYR A 150 -10.00 -9.35 0.31
CA TYR A 150 -8.68 -9.86 0.72
C TYR A 150 -7.64 -9.54 -0.37
N LEU A 151 -6.96 -8.41 -0.16
CA LEU A 151 -5.86 -7.93 -0.97
C LEU A 151 -4.64 -7.73 -0.06
N GLN A 152 -3.46 -8.00 -0.61
CA GLN A 152 -2.21 -7.74 0.08
C GLN A 152 -1.17 -7.30 -0.95
N MET A 153 -0.48 -6.19 -0.66
CA MET A 153 0.45 -5.54 -1.58
C MET A 153 1.61 -6.44 -2.02
N GLU A 154 2.12 -7.29 -1.13
CA GLU A 154 3.17 -8.27 -1.45
C GLU A 154 2.78 -9.21 -2.61
N MET A 155 1.48 -9.43 -2.83
CA MET A 155 0.97 -10.25 -3.93
C MET A 155 0.78 -9.48 -5.23
N LEU A 156 0.70 -8.14 -5.17
CA LEU A 156 0.57 -7.29 -6.35
C LEU A 156 1.92 -7.05 -7.02
N CYS A 157 3.00 -6.89 -6.24
CA CYS A 157 4.37 -6.82 -6.76
C CYS A 157 4.87 -8.17 -7.32
N LYS A 158 4.33 -9.31 -6.87
CA LYS A 158 4.66 -10.64 -7.41
C LYS A 158 4.06 -10.90 -8.79
N ASN A 159 3.00 -10.19 -9.18
CA ASN A 159 2.38 -10.36 -10.49
C ASN A 159 3.21 -9.74 -11.63
N ASP A 160 4.10 -8.80 -11.34
CA ASP A 160 5.08 -8.28 -12.31
C ASP A 160 6.26 -9.25 -12.52
N LEU A 161 6.54 -10.14 -11.56
CA LEU A 161 7.62 -11.15 -11.64
C LEU A 161 7.18 -12.47 -12.31
N ASN A 162 5.88 -12.70 -12.51
CA ASN A 162 5.36 -13.95 -13.11
C ASN A 162 5.41 -13.98 -14.65
N LYS A 163 6.27 -13.17 -15.26
CA LYS A 163 6.60 -13.22 -16.69
C LYS A 163 7.96 -13.86 -16.97
N GLU A 164 8.42 -14.81 -16.17
CA GLU A 164 9.46 -15.74 -16.60
C GLU A 164 9.05 -17.18 -16.31
N GLN A 165 9.17 -18.02 -17.34
CA GLN A 165 8.72 -19.40 -17.37
C GLN A 165 9.56 -20.30 -16.46
N GLU A 166 8.86 -21.24 -15.82
CA GLU A 166 9.27 -22.58 -15.37
C GLU A 166 10.76 -22.84 -15.07
N VAL A 167 11.08 -23.20 -13.81
CA VAL A 167 11.61 -24.53 -13.43
C VAL A 167 11.28 -24.83 -11.95
N LYS A 168 10.69 -26.00 -11.65
CA LYS A 168 10.58 -26.62 -10.31
C LYS A 168 11.93 -27.24 -9.90
N PRO A 169 12.35 -27.27 -8.62
CA PRO A 169 11.93 -28.39 -7.77
C PRO A 169 11.78 -28.12 -6.26
N LEU A 170 11.25 -29.16 -5.61
CA LEU A 170 10.81 -29.31 -4.23
C LEU A 170 11.93 -29.42 -3.17
N LYS A 171 11.53 -29.10 -1.92
CA LYS A 171 11.86 -29.74 -0.62
C LYS A 171 13.25 -29.53 0.01
N GLY A 172 13.23 -29.11 1.27
CA GLY A 172 14.22 -29.47 2.30
C GLY A 172 14.24 -28.44 3.43
N GLU A 173 14.10 -28.89 4.67
CA GLU A 173 14.27 -28.09 5.89
C GLU A 173 15.75 -28.14 6.31
N SER A 174 16.39 -27.03 6.71
CA SER A 174 17.34 -26.97 7.84
C SER A 174 18.01 -25.60 7.99
N GLU A 175 18.34 -25.25 9.23
CA GLU A 175 18.90 -23.99 9.77
C GLU A 175 20.32 -23.61 9.27
N ASP A 176 20.66 -23.92 8.01
CA ASP A 176 21.94 -23.63 7.33
C ASP A 176 21.74 -22.62 6.17
N GLU A 177 20.50 -22.15 5.96
CA GLU A 177 20.08 -21.37 4.78
C GLU A 177 20.56 -19.90 4.79
N THR A 178 20.84 -19.31 5.96
CA THR A 178 21.14 -17.88 6.06
C THR A 178 22.58 -17.52 5.64
N GLU A 179 23.54 -18.42 5.78
CA GLU A 179 24.93 -18.17 5.36
C GLU A 179 25.13 -18.40 3.86
N VAL A 180 24.44 -19.40 3.30
CA VAL A 180 24.53 -19.74 1.86
C VAL A 180 23.87 -18.67 0.99
N GLU A 181 22.75 -18.08 1.44
CA GLU A 181 22.08 -16.98 0.74
C GLU A 181 22.91 -15.69 0.75
N MET A 182 23.64 -15.44 1.84
CA MET A 182 24.53 -14.28 1.97
C MET A 182 25.76 -14.40 1.06
N GLU A 183 26.42 -15.56 1.03
CA GLU A 183 27.56 -15.80 0.13
C GLU A 183 27.14 -15.72 -1.35
N ASP A 184 25.96 -16.22 -1.71
CA ASP A 184 25.42 -16.13 -3.08
C ASP A 184 25.10 -14.68 -3.49
N ALA A 185 24.51 -13.88 -2.59
CA ALA A 185 24.26 -12.46 -2.84
C ALA A 185 25.56 -11.67 -3.02
N ILE A 186 26.56 -11.93 -2.17
CA ILE A 186 27.88 -11.31 -2.27
C ILE A 186 28.54 -11.69 -3.60
N GLN A 187 28.52 -12.97 -3.99
CA GLN A 187 29.12 -13.42 -5.24
C GLN A 187 28.48 -12.75 -6.46
N LYS A 188 27.14 -12.66 -6.50
CA LYS A 188 26.41 -12.02 -7.60
C LYS A 188 26.76 -10.54 -7.74
N VAL A 189 26.89 -9.83 -6.62
CA VAL A 189 27.28 -8.42 -6.62
C VAL A 189 28.74 -8.25 -7.04
N CYS A 190 29.65 -9.12 -6.59
CA CYS A 190 31.06 -9.14 -7.00
C CYS A 190 31.20 -9.36 -8.51
N ASP A 191 30.47 -10.33 -9.07
CA ASP A 191 30.49 -10.65 -10.51
C ASP A 191 29.98 -9.49 -11.36
N ALA A 192 28.93 -8.79 -10.91
CA ALA A 192 28.33 -7.67 -11.63
C ALA A 192 29.14 -6.37 -11.53
N THR A 193 29.76 -6.11 -10.38
CA THR A 193 30.52 -4.86 -10.12
C THR A 193 32.02 -4.98 -10.40
N GLY A 194 32.52 -6.20 -10.57
CA GLY A 194 33.95 -6.51 -10.58
C GLY A 194 34.65 -6.08 -9.27
N CYS A 195 33.91 -5.98 -8.16
CA CYS A 195 34.48 -5.68 -6.86
C CYS A 195 35.06 -6.95 -6.24
N SER A 196 36.34 -6.91 -5.86
CA SER A 196 36.99 -8.00 -5.12
C SER A 196 36.97 -7.78 -3.60
N ASP A 197 36.44 -6.63 -3.14
CA ASP A 197 36.34 -6.31 -1.71
C ASP A 197 35.01 -6.84 -1.16
N VAL A 198 35.10 -8.05 -0.62
CA VAL A 198 33.97 -8.83 -0.10
C VAL A 198 33.37 -8.18 1.15
N GLU A 199 34.18 -7.54 2.00
CA GLU A 199 33.69 -6.87 3.21
C GLU A 199 32.88 -5.63 2.86
N LEU A 200 33.34 -4.84 1.89
CA LEU A 200 32.59 -3.68 1.40
C LEU A 200 31.24 -4.10 0.77
N VAL A 201 31.26 -5.16 -0.05
CA VAL A 201 30.05 -5.71 -0.68
C VAL A 201 29.06 -6.20 0.36
N SER A 202 29.54 -6.92 1.38
CA SER A 202 28.71 -7.41 2.49
C SER A 202 28.05 -6.27 3.27
N GLN A 203 28.81 -5.23 3.63
CA GLN A 203 28.26 -4.08 4.37
C GLN A 203 27.22 -3.32 3.55
N ILE A 204 27.46 -3.13 2.25
CA ILE A 204 26.51 -2.46 1.37
C ILE A 204 25.24 -3.31 1.21
N LEU A 205 25.37 -4.63 1.07
CA LEU A 205 24.22 -5.53 1.05
C LEU A 205 23.43 -5.44 2.36
N GLU A 206 24.07 -5.40 3.53
CA GLU A 206 23.37 -5.23 4.80
C GLU A 206 22.60 -3.90 4.88
N VAL A 207 23.22 -2.79 4.45
CA VAL A 207 22.59 -1.46 4.44
C VAL A 207 21.40 -1.40 3.47
N GLU A 208 21.54 -2.04 2.30
CA GLU A 208 20.51 -2.08 1.26
C GLU A 208 19.49 -3.22 1.45
N GLY A 209 19.51 -3.90 2.61
CA GLY A 209 18.56 -4.94 2.95
C GLY A 209 18.66 -6.19 2.06
N TYR A 210 19.88 -6.56 1.68
CA TYR A 210 20.25 -7.68 0.80
C TYR A 210 19.68 -7.55 -0.63
N ASN A 211 19.35 -6.33 -1.07
CA ASN A 211 18.96 -6.08 -2.45
C ASN A 211 20.20 -5.98 -3.37
N ILE A 212 20.37 -6.98 -4.23
CA ILE A 212 21.51 -7.11 -5.16
C ILE A 212 21.61 -5.91 -6.11
N GLU A 213 20.50 -5.46 -6.70
CA GLU A 213 20.53 -4.36 -7.68
C GLU A 213 20.89 -3.02 -7.03
N SER A 214 20.31 -2.73 -5.86
CA SER A 214 20.65 -1.54 -5.08
C SER A 214 22.12 -1.57 -4.64
N ALA A 215 22.60 -2.74 -4.19
CA ALA A 215 23.99 -2.91 -3.77
C ALA A 215 24.97 -2.71 -4.94
N ILE A 216 24.67 -3.24 -6.13
CA ILE A 216 25.47 -3.03 -7.34
C ILE A 216 25.59 -1.53 -7.66
N PHE A 217 24.47 -0.79 -7.60
CA PHE A 217 24.47 0.64 -7.87
C PHE A 217 25.25 1.44 -6.82
N ALA A 218 25.09 1.10 -5.54
CA ALA A 218 25.85 1.71 -4.45
C ALA A 218 27.35 1.47 -4.59
N ILE A 219 27.78 0.26 -4.96
CA ILE A 219 29.20 -0.05 -5.19
C ILE A 219 29.77 0.73 -6.37
N PHE A 220 29.01 0.89 -7.45
CA PHE A 220 29.48 1.71 -8.57
C PHE A 220 29.65 3.18 -8.17
N GLN A 221 28.75 3.74 -7.37
CA GLN A 221 28.90 5.10 -6.85
C GLN A 221 30.13 5.25 -5.96
N VAL A 222 30.37 4.30 -5.05
CA VAL A 222 31.56 4.31 -4.18
C VAL A 222 32.85 4.21 -5.00
N LYS A 223 32.89 3.32 -6.01
CA LYS A 223 34.04 3.17 -6.92
C LYS A 223 34.26 4.37 -7.86
N GLU A 224 33.21 5.10 -8.23
CA GLU A 224 33.37 6.36 -8.99
C GLU A 224 33.96 7.47 -8.12
N VAL A 225 33.60 7.53 -6.83
CA VAL A 225 34.18 8.50 -5.88
C VAL A 225 35.66 8.21 -5.63
N GLU A 226 36.07 6.94 -5.49
CA GLU A 226 37.49 6.57 -5.32
C GLU A 226 38.37 6.85 -6.54
N ARG A 227 37.79 6.93 -7.75
CA ARG A 227 38.55 7.29 -8.97
C ARG A 227 38.83 8.78 -9.11
N ILE A 228 38.20 9.63 -8.30
CA ILE A 228 38.34 11.09 -8.37
C ILE A 228 39.42 11.61 -7.39
N ASP A 229 39.89 10.78 -6.46
CA ASP A 229 40.94 11.12 -5.48
C ASP A 229 42.36 10.63 -5.87
N ILE A 230 42.69 10.61 -7.17
CA ILE A 230 44.07 10.43 -7.68
C ILE A 230 44.49 11.62 -8.54
#